data_AF-A0A7H1DTM3-F1
#
_entry.id   AF-A0A7H1DTM3-F1
#
_cell.length_a   1.000
_cell.length_b   1.000
_cell.length_c   1.000
_cell.angle_alpha   90.00
_cell.angle_beta   90.00
_cell.angle_gamma   90.00
#
_symmetry.space_group_name_H-M   'P 1'
#
loop_
_entity.id
_entity.type
_entity.pdbx_description
1 polymer ?
#
loop_
_entity_poly.entity_id
_entity_poly.type
_entity_poly.pdbx_seq_one_letter_code
_entity_poly.pdbx_strand_id
1 'polypeptide(L)'
;MENDQLRQFLQQISREQEKKIAQEKRRNFFKEIGRKGGLKKKTSNQFTRVVSTRLTQKEFDEASQEAKRYNLKFSKYTRLKITNGELRIKEFIDDKTLLDYGNNFIRIKNMFRRSEFSQLDHTKVILREVEIVTKLIYDYLYNKMNSQTEADFLEDE
;
A
#
# COMPACT_ATOMS: atom_id res chain seq x y z
N MET A 1 -15.96 43.18 -41.50
CA MET A 1 -16.16 43.04 -40.04
C MET A 1 -16.47 41.59 -39.63
N GLU A 2 -17.29 40.83 -40.37
CA GLU A 2 -17.64 39.44 -40.01
C GLU A 2 -16.45 38.46 -39.95
N ASN A 3 -15.46 38.60 -40.84
CA ASN A 3 -14.27 37.74 -40.85
C ASN A 3 -13.39 37.85 -39.59
N ASP A 4 -13.35 39.02 -38.94
CA ASP A 4 -12.58 39.21 -37.71
C ASP A 4 -13.30 38.61 -36.49
N GLN A 5 -14.63 38.64 -36.47
CA GLN A 5 -15.43 38.02 -35.41
C GLN A 5 -15.29 36.50 -35.42
N LEU A 6 -15.33 35.87 -36.61
CA LEU A 6 -15.09 34.43 -36.77
C LEU A 6 -13.66 34.03 -36.39
N ARG A 7 -12.65 34.84 -36.74
CA ARG A 7 -11.26 34.60 -36.33
C ARG A 7 -11.07 34.71 -34.81
N GLN A 8 -11.68 35.72 -34.18
CA GLN A 8 -11.64 35.88 -32.72
C GLN A 8 -12.35 34.72 -32.01
N PHE A 9 -13.47 34.25 -32.54
CA PHE A 9 -14.20 33.09 -32.02
C PHE A 9 -13.38 31.80 -32.13
N LEU A 10 -12.75 31.55 -33.28
CA LEU A 10 -11.84 30.40 -33.48
C LEU A 10 -10.64 30.45 -32.54
N GLN A 11 -10.05 31.63 -32.32
CA GLN A 11 -8.98 31.81 -31.33
C GLN A 11 -9.44 31.56 -29.90
N GLN A 12 -10.65 31.98 -29.52
CA GLN A 12 -11.20 31.70 -28.20
C GLN A 12 -11.42 30.20 -27.99
N ILE A 13 -12.02 29.50 -28.96
CA ILE A 13 -12.21 28.05 -28.91
C ILE A 13 -10.86 27.32 -28.78
N SER A 14 -9.87 27.72 -29.58
CA SER A 14 -8.52 27.14 -29.51
C SER A 14 -7.89 27.32 -28.12
N ARG A 15 -7.95 28.53 -27.55
CA ARG A 15 -7.45 28.81 -26.20
C ARG A 15 -8.19 28.02 -25.11
N GLU A 16 -9.51 27.84 -25.24
CA GLU A 16 -10.29 27.04 -24.31
C GLU A 16 -9.95 25.55 -24.41
N GLN A 17 -9.75 25.03 -25.62
CA GLN A 17 -9.28 23.65 -25.83
C GLN A 17 -7.89 23.45 -25.24
N GLU A 18 -6.96 24.38 -25.44
CA GLU A 18 -5.62 24.32 -24.85
C GLU A 18 -5.67 24.28 -23.31
N LYS A 19 -6.52 25.12 -22.69
CA LYS A 19 -6.74 25.09 -21.24
C LYS A 19 -7.28 23.74 -20.76
N LYS A 20 -8.27 23.17 -21.47
CA LYS A 20 -8.81 21.83 -21.15
C LYS A 20 -7.74 20.74 -21.25
N ILE A 21 -6.95 20.75 -22.32
CA ILE A 21 -5.85 19.78 -22.53
C ILE A 21 -4.78 19.93 -21.45
N ALA A 22 -4.41 21.15 -21.08
CA ALA A 22 -3.43 21.41 -20.03
C ALA A 22 -3.92 20.91 -18.66
N GLN A 23 -5.20 21.14 -18.34
CA GLN A 23 -5.82 20.64 -17.12
C GLN A 23 -5.87 19.11 -17.09
N GLU A 24 -6.19 18.48 -18.22
CA GLU A 24 -6.20 17.01 -18.34
C GLU A 24 -4.80 16.41 -18.18
N LYS A 25 -3.79 17.00 -18.84
CA LYS A 25 -2.37 16.61 -18.67
C LYS A 25 -1.93 16.72 -17.22
N ARG A 26 -2.28 17.82 -16.54
CA ARG A 26 -1.99 18.02 -15.11
C ARG A 26 -2.68 16.96 -14.24
N ARG A 27 -3.96 16.65 -14.51
CA ARG A 27 -4.70 15.60 -13.78
C ARG A 27 -4.02 14.23 -13.97
N ASN A 28 -3.68 13.89 -15.20
CA ASN A 28 -3.04 12.61 -15.53
C ASN A 28 -1.65 12.50 -14.89
N PHE A 29 -0.87 13.59 -14.87
CA PHE A 29 0.41 13.67 -14.18
C PHE A 29 0.30 13.34 -12.68
N PHE A 30 -0.65 13.97 -11.96
CA PHE A 30 -0.85 13.66 -10.53
C PHE A 30 -1.40 12.26 -10.29
N LYS A 31 -2.26 11.75 -11.18
CA LYS A 31 -2.76 10.36 -11.11
C LYS A 31 -1.62 9.36 -11.24
N GLU A 32 -0.67 9.59 -12.16
CA GLU A 32 0.52 8.76 -12.29
C GLU A 32 1.43 8.84 -11.06
N ILE A 33 1.64 10.04 -10.52
CA ILE A 33 2.44 10.23 -9.31
C ILE A 33 1.83 9.46 -8.13
N GLY A 34 0.52 9.57 -7.92
CA GLY A 34 -0.19 8.82 -6.89
C GLY A 34 -0.04 7.30 -7.08
N ARG A 35 -0.22 6.81 -8.31
CA ARG A 35 -0.01 5.40 -8.66
C ARG A 35 1.42 4.95 -8.35
N LYS A 36 2.43 5.76 -8.71
CA LYS A 36 3.85 5.48 -8.47
C LYS A 36 4.25 5.63 -6.99
N GLY A 37 3.52 6.42 -6.19
CA GLY A 37 3.72 6.57 -4.74
C GLY A 37 3.15 5.39 -3.94
N GLY A 38 2.09 4.75 -4.44
CA GLY A 38 1.53 3.52 -3.85
C GLY A 38 2.22 2.23 -4.29
N LEU A 39 3.05 2.28 -5.33
CA LEU A 39 3.86 1.13 -5.74
C LEU A 39 4.97 0.91 -4.71
N LYS A 40 5.01 -0.30 -4.12
CA LYS A 40 6.12 -0.74 -3.28
C LYS A 40 7.41 -0.56 -4.08
N LYS A 41 8.40 0.17 -3.54
CA LYS A 41 9.74 0.21 -4.14
C LYS A 41 10.17 -1.24 -4.36
N LYS A 42 10.67 -1.58 -5.57
CA LYS A 42 11.31 -2.87 -5.83
C LYS A 42 12.66 -2.95 -5.10
N THR A 43 12.68 -2.67 -3.81
CA THR A 43 13.84 -2.73 -2.94
C THR A 43 13.58 -3.81 -1.91
N SER A 44 13.96 -5.02 -2.28
CA SER A 44 14.49 -6.05 -1.39
C SER A 44 14.68 -7.28 -2.25
N ASN A 45 15.93 -7.71 -2.43
CA ASN A 45 16.33 -9.04 -2.89
C ASN A 45 15.15 -9.97 -3.17
N GLN A 46 14.75 -10.07 -4.44
CA GLN A 46 14.04 -11.28 -4.90
C GLN A 46 14.81 -12.45 -4.29
N PHE A 47 14.12 -13.37 -3.61
CA PHE A 47 14.73 -14.45 -2.84
C PHE A 47 16.05 -14.92 -3.46
N THR A 48 17.17 -14.41 -2.95
CA THR A 48 18.48 -14.53 -3.63
C THR A 48 18.98 -15.96 -3.63
N ARG A 49 18.36 -16.81 -2.81
CA ARG A 49 18.71 -18.21 -2.60
C ARG A 49 17.49 -19.09 -2.81
N VAL A 50 17.71 -20.16 -3.57
CA VAL A 50 16.80 -21.29 -3.71
C VAL A 50 16.92 -22.13 -2.43
N VAL A 51 15.78 -22.44 -1.82
CA VAL A 51 15.70 -23.34 -0.67
C VAL A 51 15.03 -24.62 -1.14
N SER A 52 15.73 -25.74 -1.04
CA SER A 52 15.19 -27.07 -1.28
C SER A 52 15.05 -27.81 0.04
N THR A 53 13.91 -28.46 0.25
CA THR A 53 13.62 -29.28 1.42
C THR A 53 13.17 -30.66 0.98
N ARG A 54 13.70 -31.70 1.62
CA ARG A 54 13.22 -33.07 1.44
C ARG A 54 12.14 -33.35 2.48
N LEU A 55 11.03 -33.92 2.02
CA LEU A 55 9.85 -34.23 2.83
C LEU A 55 9.42 -35.65 2.50
N THR A 56 8.88 -36.35 3.48
CA THR A 56 8.12 -37.57 3.25
C THR A 56 6.75 -37.23 2.66
N GLN A 57 6.07 -38.22 2.09
CA GLN A 57 4.75 -38.02 1.50
C GLN A 57 3.73 -37.51 2.53
N LYS A 58 3.75 -38.06 3.75
CA LYS A 58 2.85 -37.64 4.84
C LYS A 58 3.06 -36.18 5.22
N GLU A 59 4.32 -35.78 5.45
CA GLU A 59 4.67 -34.40 5.81
C GLU A 59 4.29 -33.41 4.69
N PHE A 60 4.43 -33.81 3.43
CA PHE A 60 4.02 -33.00 2.30
C PHE A 60 2.51 -32.79 2.28
N ASP A 61 1.73 -33.84 2.48
CA ASP A 61 0.27 -33.77 2.44
C ASP A 61 -0.28 -32.91 3.60
N GLU A 62 0.26 -33.06 4.81
CA GLU A 62 -0.08 -32.23 5.97
C GLU A 62 0.22 -30.75 5.71
N ALA A 63 1.44 -30.43 5.27
CA ALA A 63 1.85 -29.05 4.97
C ALA A 63 1.07 -28.46 3.79
N SER A 64 0.66 -29.28 2.81
CA SER A 64 -0.17 -28.88 1.68
C SER A 64 -1.60 -28.54 2.12
N GLN A 65 -2.18 -29.34 3.01
CA GLN A 65 -3.49 -29.05 3.59
C GLN A 65 -3.46 -27.77 4.44
N GLU A 66 -2.42 -27.60 5.26
CA GLU A 66 -2.27 -26.39 6.09
C GLU A 66 -2.09 -25.14 5.22
N ALA A 67 -1.25 -25.21 4.19
CA ALA A 67 -1.08 -24.12 3.23
C ALA A 67 -2.40 -23.73 2.55
N LYS A 68 -3.24 -24.72 2.20
CA LYS A 68 -4.59 -24.48 1.64
C LYS A 68 -5.52 -23.79 2.64
N ARG A 69 -5.54 -24.22 3.91
CA ARG A 69 -6.33 -23.57 4.98
C ARG A 69 -5.99 -22.08 5.10
N TYR A 70 -4.73 -21.76 4.95
CA TYR A 70 -4.19 -20.41 4.99
C TYR A 70 -4.29 -19.63 3.66
N ASN A 71 -4.81 -20.24 2.59
CA ASN A 71 -4.85 -19.68 1.24
C ASN A 71 -3.46 -19.21 0.74
N LEU A 72 -2.41 -19.97 1.09
CA LEU A 72 -1.03 -19.72 0.70
C LEU A 72 -0.56 -20.77 -0.31
N LYS A 73 0.34 -20.37 -1.21
CA LYS A 73 1.10 -21.35 -2.00
C LYS A 73 2.00 -22.15 -1.05
N PHE A 74 2.14 -23.44 -1.31
CA PHE A 74 3.01 -24.33 -0.52
C PHE A 74 4.41 -23.74 -0.31
N SER A 75 5.07 -23.29 -1.38
CA SER A 75 6.40 -22.67 -1.31
C SER A 75 6.47 -21.44 -0.39
N LYS A 76 5.39 -20.65 -0.30
CA LYS A 76 5.30 -19.49 0.59
C LYS A 76 5.11 -19.95 2.04
N TYR A 77 4.23 -20.91 2.27
CA TYR A 77 3.98 -21.48 3.60
C TYR A 77 5.25 -22.12 4.19
N THR A 78 5.92 -23.01 3.43
CA THR A 78 7.14 -23.69 3.90
C THR A 78 8.25 -22.69 4.24
N ARG A 79 8.42 -21.64 3.43
CA ARG A 79 9.41 -20.60 3.68
C ARG A 79 9.10 -19.80 4.95
N LEU A 80 7.82 -19.48 5.20
CA LEU A 80 7.41 -18.78 6.42
C LEU A 80 7.67 -19.63 7.65
N LYS A 81 7.30 -20.92 7.60
CA LYS A 81 7.54 -21.90 8.66
C LYS A 81 9.03 -22.05 8.99
N ILE A 82 9.91 -22.12 7.98
CA ILE A 82 11.37 -22.24 8.18
C ILE A 82 12.00 -20.98 8.74
N THR A 83 11.54 -19.79 8.32
CA THR A 83 12.17 -18.52 8.71
C THR A 83 11.68 -18.04 10.09
N ASN A 84 10.90 -18.86 10.83
CA ASN A 84 10.12 -18.44 12.00
C ASN A 84 9.35 -17.13 11.77
N GLY A 85 8.96 -16.88 10.51
CA GLY A 85 8.18 -15.70 10.18
C GLY A 85 6.78 -15.93 10.71
N GLU A 86 6.29 -15.03 11.56
CA GLU A 86 4.90 -15.06 12.02
C GLU A 86 3.97 -15.19 10.81
N LEU A 87 3.13 -16.23 10.82
CA LEU A 87 2.08 -16.44 9.83
C LEU A 87 0.94 -15.46 10.14
N ARG A 88 1.19 -14.18 9.85
CA ARG A 88 0.26 -13.06 9.98
C ARG A 88 -0.85 -13.16 8.94
N ILE A 89 -1.77 -14.09 9.16
CA ILE A 89 -2.83 -14.44 8.21
C ILE A 89 -4.14 -13.93 8.80
N LYS A 90 -4.90 -13.18 7.99
CA LYS A 90 -6.20 -12.61 8.38
C LYS A 90 -6.14 -11.63 9.57
N GLU A 91 -5.00 -11.01 9.83
CA GLU A 91 -4.92 -9.94 10.82
C GLU A 91 -5.80 -8.74 10.42
N PHE A 92 -6.43 -8.12 11.41
CA PHE A 92 -7.22 -6.88 11.27
C PHE A 92 -8.40 -6.98 10.29
N ILE A 93 -9.08 -8.13 10.22
CA ILE A 93 -10.34 -8.25 9.45
C ILE A 93 -11.38 -7.24 9.96
N ASP A 94 -11.56 -7.15 11.28
CA ASP A 94 -12.55 -6.28 11.90
C ASP A 94 -12.20 -4.80 11.72
N ASP A 95 -10.91 -4.47 11.79
CA ASP A 95 -10.38 -3.11 11.62
C ASP A 95 -9.86 -2.85 10.19
N LYS A 96 -10.42 -3.54 9.18
CA LYS A 96 -10.00 -3.41 7.78
C LYS A 96 -10.02 -1.96 7.29
N THR A 97 -11.04 -1.19 7.70
CA THR A 97 -11.16 0.23 7.38
C THR A 97 -9.99 1.05 7.93
N LEU A 98 -9.59 0.80 9.18
CA LEU A 98 -8.47 1.45 9.82
C LEU A 98 -7.12 1.06 9.17
N LEU A 99 -6.98 -0.21 8.78
CA LEU A 99 -5.83 -0.68 8.00
C LEU A 99 -5.74 0.03 6.64
N ASP A 100 -6.88 0.20 5.95
CA ASP A 100 -6.95 0.93 4.69
C ASP A 100 -6.56 2.41 4.86
N TYR A 101 -6.97 3.05 5.96
CA TYR A 101 -6.49 4.40 6.31
C TYR A 101 -4.98 4.43 6.54
N GLY A 102 -4.44 3.52 7.35
CA GLY A 102 -2.99 3.40 7.56
C GLY A 102 -2.22 3.25 6.23
N ASN A 103 -2.72 2.41 5.32
CA ASN A 103 -2.16 2.25 3.98
C ASN A 103 -2.18 3.56 3.18
N ASN A 104 -3.27 4.33 3.25
CA ASN A 104 -3.36 5.63 2.57
C ASN A 104 -2.38 6.66 3.15
N PHE A 105 -2.18 6.71 4.47
CA PHE A 105 -1.17 7.58 5.09
C PHE A 105 0.24 7.23 4.62
N ILE A 106 0.57 5.93 4.50
CA ILE A 106 1.87 5.50 3.94
C ILE A 106 2.02 5.94 2.48
N ARG A 107 0.96 5.87 1.67
CA ARG A 107 0.97 6.36 0.27
C ARG A 107 1.22 7.86 0.21
N ILE A 108 0.56 8.63 1.07
CA ILE A 108 0.75 10.08 1.21
C ILE A 108 2.21 10.36 1.57
N LYS A 109 2.76 9.69 2.59
CA LYS A 109 4.17 9.80 2.98
C LYS A 109 5.13 9.55 1.80
N ASN A 110 4.86 8.52 1.01
CA ASN A 110 5.69 8.18 -0.16
C ASN A 110 5.56 9.20 -1.30
N MET A 111 4.39 9.81 -1.48
CA MET A 111 4.18 10.87 -2.46
C MET A 111 5.00 12.12 -2.11
N PHE A 112 4.92 12.57 -0.85
CA PHE A 112 5.63 13.75 -0.36
C PHE A 112 7.16 13.61 -0.31
N ARG A 113 7.69 12.39 -0.42
CA ARG A 113 9.13 12.12 -0.52
C ARG A 113 9.73 12.36 -1.91
N ARG A 114 8.92 12.66 -2.93
CA ARG A 114 9.42 12.98 -4.27
C ARG A 114 9.93 14.42 -4.35
N SER A 115 10.85 14.67 -5.28
CA SER A 115 11.54 15.97 -5.39
C SER A 115 10.59 17.12 -5.67
N GLU A 116 9.47 16.87 -6.37
CA GLU A 116 8.46 17.89 -6.70
C GLU A 116 7.75 18.45 -5.46
N PHE A 117 7.65 17.68 -4.37
CA PHE A 117 7.00 18.11 -3.13
C PHE A 117 8.00 18.53 -2.05
N SER A 118 9.28 18.17 -2.19
CA SER A 118 10.32 18.50 -1.22
C SER A 118 10.64 20.00 -1.14
N GLN A 119 10.24 20.78 -2.13
CA GLN A 119 10.48 22.23 -2.20
C GLN A 119 9.41 23.06 -1.47
N LEU A 120 8.34 22.44 -0.96
CA LEU A 120 7.26 23.14 -0.26
C LEU A 120 7.58 23.23 1.25
N ASP A 121 7.42 24.42 1.84
CA ASP A 121 7.76 24.69 3.24
C ASP A 121 6.98 23.79 4.23
N HIS A 122 5.72 23.47 3.91
CA HIS A 122 4.85 22.69 4.79
C HIS A 122 5.05 21.17 4.69
N THR A 123 5.86 20.67 3.74
CA THR A 123 6.03 19.23 3.52
C THR A 123 6.58 18.51 4.76
N LYS A 124 7.49 19.15 5.50
CA LYS A 124 8.06 18.57 6.73
C LYS A 124 7.01 18.38 7.83
N VAL A 125 6.11 19.34 7.99
CA VAL A 125 5.03 19.28 9.00
C VAL A 125 4.07 18.15 8.65
N ILE A 126 3.62 18.09 7.40
CA ILE A 126 2.71 17.04 6.91
C ILE A 126 3.33 15.65 7.10
N LEU A 127 4.61 15.47 6.77
CA LEU A 127 5.31 14.20 6.95
C LEU A 127 5.36 13.76 8.43
N ARG A 128 5.57 14.71 9.35
CA ARG A 128 5.57 14.44 10.80
C ARG A 128 4.19 14.02 11.30
N GLU A 129 3.13 14.72 10.91
CA GLU A 129 1.76 14.38 11.28
C GLU A 129 1.36 13.00 10.75
N VAL A 130 1.70 12.71 9.49
CA VAL A 130 1.47 11.39 8.89
C VAL A 130 2.21 10.30 9.67
N GLU A 131 3.44 10.54 10.11
CA GLU A 131 4.18 9.59 10.96
C GLU A 131 3.51 9.33 12.29
N ILE A 132 3.06 10.39 12.99
CA ILE A 132 2.35 10.28 14.27
C ILE A 132 1.08 9.44 14.10
N VAL A 133 0.25 9.77 13.13
CA VAL A 133 -1.00 9.04 12.86
C VAL A 133 -0.73 7.58 12.50
N THR A 134 0.26 7.30 11.64
CA THR A 134 0.61 5.91 11.31
C THR A 134 1.07 5.11 12.53
N LYS A 135 1.77 5.76 13.47
CA LYS A 135 2.21 5.13 14.72
C LYS A 135 1.02 4.83 15.63
N LEU A 136 0.10 5.77 15.81
CA LEU A 136 -1.11 5.56 16.62
C LEU A 136 -1.99 4.44 16.08
N ILE A 137 -2.16 4.37 14.76
CA ILE A 137 -2.88 3.28 14.10
C ILE A 137 -2.18 1.94 14.36
N TYR A 138 -0.86 1.89 14.22
CA TYR A 138 -0.08 0.69 14.50
C TYR A 138 -0.26 0.25 15.96
N ASP A 139 -0.04 1.15 16.91
CA ASP A 139 -0.13 0.86 18.34
C ASP A 139 -1.54 0.35 18.71
N TYR A 140 -2.61 0.97 18.20
CA TYR A 140 -3.98 0.52 18.42
C TYR A 140 -4.22 -0.90 17.89
N LEU A 141 -3.83 -1.16 16.63
CA LEU A 141 -4.06 -2.45 15.98
C LEU A 141 -3.36 -3.58 16.73
N TYR A 142 -2.09 -3.41 17.11
CA TYR A 142 -1.33 -4.46 17.81
C TYR A 142 -1.70 -4.59 19.29
N ASN A 143 -2.00 -3.49 19.99
CA ASN A 143 -2.47 -3.59 21.37
C ASN A 143 -3.80 -4.33 21.47
N LYS A 144 -4.75 -4.05 20.55
CA LYS A 144 -6.03 -4.78 20.50
C LYS A 144 -5.82 -6.27 20.24
N MET A 145 -4.91 -6.61 19.33
CA MET A 145 -4.59 -8.01 19.02
C MET A 145 -4.00 -8.74 20.23
N ASN A 146 -3.09 -8.09 20.98
CA ASN A 146 -2.52 -8.65 22.19
C ASN A 146 -3.58 -8.84 23.29
N SER A 147 -4.48 -7.87 23.50
CA SER A 147 -5.55 -7.99 24.49
C SER A 147 -6.59 -9.07 24.15
N GLN A 148 -6.89 -9.28 22.86
CA GLN A 148 -7.74 -10.41 22.44
C GLN A 148 -7.05 -11.76 22.70
N THR A 149 -5.76 -11.84 22.37
CA THR A 149 -4.96 -13.05 22.62
C THR A 149 -4.93 -13.39 24.13
N GLU A 150 -4.73 -12.41 25.01
CA GLU A 150 -4.75 -12.61 26.47
C GLU A 150 -6.12 -13.06 27.01
N ALA A 151 -7.22 -12.60 26.42
CA ALA A 151 -8.57 -13.02 26.81
C ALA A 151 -8.86 -14.47 26.39
N ASP A 152 -8.46 -14.87 25.18
CA ASP A 152 -8.62 -16.24 24.69
C ASP A 152 -7.82 -17.25 25.56
N PHE A 153 -6.64 -16.87 26.04
CA PHE A 153 -5.84 -17.70 26.96
C PHE A 153 -6.46 -17.88 28.36
N LEU A 154 -7.33 -16.96 28.80
CA LEU A 154 -8.00 -17.02 30.12
C LEU A 154 -9.33 -17.80 30.08
N GLU A 155 -9.92 -18.00 28.90
CA GLU A 155 -11.13 -18.82 28.73
C GLU A 155 -10.84 -20.32 28.58
N ASP A 156 -9.58 -20.68 28.27
CA ASP A 156 -9.11 -22.07 28.10
C ASP A 156 -8.52 -22.70 29.40
N GLU A 157 -8.51 -21.99 30.54
CA GLU A 157 -8.18 -22.49 31.90
C GLU A 157 -9.42 -22.78 32.75
#